data_AF-A0A383CC11-F1
#
_entry.id   AF-A0A383CC11-F1
#
_cell.length_a   1.000
_cell.length_b   1.000
_cell.length_c   1.000
_cell.angle_alpha   90.00
_cell.angle_beta   90.00
_cell.angle_gamma   90.00
#
_symmetry.space_group_name_H-M   'P 1'
#
loop_
_entity.id
_entity.type
_entity.pdbx_description
1 polymer ?
#
loop_
_entity_poly.entity_id
_entity_poly.type
_entity_poly.pdbx_seq_one_letter_code
_entity_poly.pdbx_strand_id
1 'polypeptide(L)' 'MKIDSFFYSPNFNSKKRSKNSIKIIVIHYTGMQSERESIIRLCNPKSKASSHFLI' A
#
# COMPACT_ATOMS: atom_id res chain seq x y z
N MET A 1 2.37 -11.65 -14.83
CA MET A 1 2.26 -11.39 -13.38
C MET A 1 0.81 -11.10 -13.07
N LYS A 2 0.21 -11.81 -12.11
CA LYS A 2 -1.18 -11.60 -11.68
C LYS A 2 -1.18 -10.56 -10.55
N ILE A 3 -2.06 -9.56 -10.63
CA ILE A 3 -2.26 -8.56 -9.57
C ILE A 3 -3.63 -8.82 -8.99
N ASP A 4 -3.68 -9.15 -7.70
CA ASP A 4 -4.92 -9.37 -6.98
C ASP A 4 -5.33 -8.09 -6.25
N SER A 5 -6.63 -7.75 -6.28
CA SER A 5 -7.19 -6.55 -5.65
C SER A 5 -8.04 -6.86 -4.41
N PHE A 6 -7.81 -8.01 -3.77
CA PHE A 6 -8.58 -8.46 -2.62
C PHE A 6 -8.34 -7.61 -1.36
N PHE A 7 -7.16 -7.00 -1.26
CA PHE A 7 -6.77 -6.18 -0.11
C PHE A 7 -6.75 -4.71 -0.50
N TYR A 8 -7.66 -3.95 0.10
CA TYR A 8 -7.76 -2.50 -0.09
C TYR A 8 -7.59 -1.79 1.25
N SER A 9 -6.45 -1.13 1.44
CA SER A 9 -6.18 -0.37 2.65
C SER A 9 -7.13 0.83 2.75
N PRO A 10 -7.69 1.16 3.94
CA PRO A 10 -8.43 2.40 4.15
C PRO A 10 -7.51 3.60 4.44
N ASN A 11 -6.19 3.40 4.56
CA ASN A 11 -5.25 4.40 5.09
C ASN A 11 -4.62 5.30 4.02
N PHE A 12 -5.26 5.46 2.87
CA PHE A 12 -4.84 6.39 1.83
C PHE A 12 -5.65 7.69 1.92
N ASN A 13 -5.10 8.77 1.36
CA ASN A 13 -5.83 10.03 1.27
C ASN A 13 -6.88 9.96 0.15
N SER A 14 -8.11 10.41 0.43
CA SER A 14 -9.21 10.45 -0.56
C SER A 14 -8.89 11.31 -1.78
N LYS A 15 -8.05 12.34 -1.62
CA LYS A 15 -7.60 13.20 -2.72
C LYS A 15 -6.62 12.45 -3.63
N LYS A 16 -7.10 12.03 -4.81
CA LYS A 16 -6.28 11.37 -5.84
C LYS A 16 -5.34 12.36 -6.54
N ARG A 17 -4.12 11.90 -6.80
CA ARG A 17 -3.11 12.61 -7.60
C ARG A 17 -3.36 12.36 -9.09
N SER A 18 -3.12 13.36 -9.95
CA SER A 18 -3.20 13.18 -11.41
C SER A 18 -2.06 12.27 -11.90
N LYS A 19 -2.35 11.37 -12.85
CA LYS A 19 -1.35 10.41 -13.36
C LYS A 19 -0.10 11.11 -13.90
N ASN A 20 -0.27 12.23 -14.62
CA ASN A 20 0.82 12.98 -15.24
C ASN A 20 1.77 13.64 -14.21
N SER A 21 1.36 13.77 -12.95
CA SER A 21 2.17 14.34 -11.88
C SER A 21 2.98 13.31 -11.07
N ILE A 22 2.78 12.00 -11.32
CA ILE A 22 3.60 10.95 -10.70
C ILE A 22 4.91 10.86 -11.48
N LYS A 23 6.03 11.24 -10.85
CA LYS A 23 7.37 11.28 -11.48
C LYS A 23 8.34 10.23 -10.96
N ILE A 24 8.04 9.64 -9.80
CA ILE A 24 8.95 8.77 -9.06
C ILE A 24 8.19 7.53 -8.59
N ILE A 25 8.87 6.39 -8.63
CA ILE A 25 8.47 5.15 -7.96
C ILE A 25 9.42 4.96 -6.78
N VAL A 26 8.86 4.70 -5.60
CA VAL A 26 9.64 4.45 -4.39
C VAL A 26 9.44 2.99 -3.98
N ILE A 27 10.54 2.29 -3.76
CA ILE A 27 10.56 0.90 -3.30
C ILE A 27 10.93 0.89 -1.82
N HIS A 28 10.10 0.27 -1.01
CA HIS A 28 10.30 0.13 0.43
C HIS A 28 10.34 -1.35 0.80
N TYR A 29 11.25 -1.70 1.71
CA TYR A 29 11.26 -3.00 2.38
C TYR A 29 10.41 -2.92 3.65
N THR A 30 9.50 -3.87 3.86
CA THR A 30 8.54 -3.81 4.97
C THR A 30 9.21 -3.96 6.34
N GLY A 31 10.33 -4.69 6.40
CA GLY A 31 10.97 -5.07 7.67
C GLY A 31 10.08 -5.98 8.55
N MET A 32 8.98 -6.49 8.00
CA MET A 32 8.02 -7.36 8.70
C MET A 32 8.40 -8.82 8.50
N GLN A 33 8.01 -9.68 9.44
CA GLN A 33 8.36 -11.10 9.40
C GLN A 33 7.61 -11.86 8.31
N SER A 34 6.41 -11.41 7.93
CA SER A 34 5.59 -12.07 6.92
C SER A 34 4.75 -11.10 6.07
N GLU A 35 4.34 -11.58 4.90
CA GLU A 35 3.36 -10.90 4.03
C GLU A 35 2.04 -10.64 4.76
N ARG A 36 1.53 -11.65 5.47
CA ARG A 36 0.25 -11.58 6.20
C ARG A 36 0.25 -10.44 7.23
N GLU A 37 1.32 -10.31 8.01
CA GLU A 37 1.45 -9.21 8.97
C GLU A 37 1.46 -7.84 8.27
N SER A 38 2.14 -7.75 7.12
CA SER A 38 2.19 -6.54 6.31
C SER A 38 0.79 -6.15 5.83
N ILE A 39 0.01 -7.10 5.32
CA ILE A 39 -1.38 -6.88 4.88
C ILE A 39 -2.25 -6.44 6.06
N ILE A 40 -2.19 -7.14 7.19
CA ILE A 40 -2.96 -6.80 8.41
C ILE A 40 -2.63 -5.37 8.84
N ARG A 41 -1.34 -5.01 8.86
CA ARG A 41 -0.87 -3.67 9.25
C ARG A 41 -1.33 -2.59 8.28
N LEU A 42 -1.27 -2.84 6.98
CA LEU A 42 -1.68 -1.89 5.94
C LEU A 42 -3.20 -1.70 5.90
N CYS A 43 -3.99 -2.73 6.18
CA CYS A 43 -5.46 -2.66 6.20
C CYS A 43 -6.07 -2.25 7.54
N ASN A 44 -5.30 -2.23 8.64
CA ASN A 44 -5.79 -1.80 9.93
C ASN A 44 -6.06 -0.27 9.95
N PRO A 45 -7.28 0.21 10.22
CA PRO A 45 -7.60 1.65 10.25
C PRO A 45 -6.86 2.46 11.31
N LYS A 46 -6.32 1.80 12.35
CA LYS A 46 -5.47 2.45 13.37
C LYS A 46 -4.05 2.69 12.86
N SER A 47 -3.67 2.09 11.74
CA SER A 47 -2.41 2.34 11.05
C SER A 47 -2.48 3.64 10.27
N LYS A 48 -1.34 4.35 10.15
CA LYS A 48 -1.20 5.54 9.32
C LYS A 48 -0.33 5.28 8.09
N ALA A 49 -0.24 4.02 7.67
CA ALA A 49 0.56 3.58 6.54
C ALA A 49 -0.31 2.89 5.48
N SER A 50 -0.06 3.22 4.22
CA SER A 50 -0.60 2.58 3.03
C SER A 50 0.47 2.54 1.93
N SER A 51 0.34 1.61 1.00
CA SER A 51 1.17 1.51 -0.21
C SER A 51 0.29 1.27 -1.43
N HIS A 52 0.82 1.53 -2.63
CA HIS A 52 0.09 1.26 -3.88
C HIS A 52 0.17 -0.21 -4.27
N PHE A 53 1.28 -0.87 -3.93
CA PHE A 53 1.54 -2.28 -4.17
C PHE A 53 2.25 -2.87 -2.95
N LEU A 54 2.01 -4.15 -2.73
CA LEU A 54 2.79 -5.03 -1.85
C LEU A 54 3.20 -6.22 -2.73
N ILE A 55 4.48 -6.59 -2.66
CA ILE A 55 5.09 -7.68 -3.44
C ILE A 55 5.72 -8.64 -2.44
#